data_AF-A0A948MQY1-F1
#
_entry.id   AF-A0A948MQY1-F1
#
_cell.length_a   1.000
_cell.length_b   1.000
_cell.length_c   1.000
_cell.angle_alpha   90.00
_cell.angle_beta   90.00
_cell.angle_gamma   90.00
#
_symmetry.space_group_name_H-M   'P 1'
#
loop_
_entity.id
_entity.type
_entity.pdbx_description
1 polymer ?
#
loop_
_entity_poly.entity_id
_entity_poly.type
_entity_poly.pdbx_seq_one_letter_code
_entity_poly.pdbx_strand_id
1 'polypeptide(L)'
;MSGIKITWFTKLMFKLWPGFAMQRMARKMGISDPLFDEAQELFSRVRRVDILPSASGLRGFVVVLDRKTALYFYQDGDHFVYDGFEMGRYDKGDVTIFDNTKRNA
;
A
#
# COMPACT_ATOMS: atom_id res chain seq x y z
N MET A 1 6.51 14.80 18.26
CA MET A 1 5.52 13.73 17.98
C MET A 1 5.23 12.98 19.27
N SER A 2 4.09 13.25 19.90
CA SER A 2 3.68 12.54 21.13
C SER A 2 3.26 11.11 20.78
N GLY A 3 3.92 10.13 21.39
CA GLY A 3 3.63 8.72 21.18
C GLY A 3 2.17 8.41 21.49
N ILE A 4 1.43 7.93 20.49
CA ILE A 4 0.02 7.58 20.64
C ILE A 4 -0.08 6.43 21.65
N LYS A 5 -0.70 6.68 22.81
CA LYS A 5 -0.96 5.63 23.80
C LYS A 5 -2.04 4.68 23.27
N ILE A 6 -1.60 3.55 22.73
CA ILE A 6 -2.48 2.47 22.26
C ILE A 6 -3.09 1.77 23.48
N THR A 7 -4.37 2.02 23.73
CA THR A 7 -5.14 1.42 24.83
C THR A 7 -5.54 -0.03 24.49
N TRP A 8 -5.84 -0.86 25.49
CA TRP A 8 -6.25 -2.25 25.30
C TRP A 8 -7.49 -2.38 24.40
N PHE A 9 -8.43 -1.44 24.53
CA PHE A 9 -9.62 -1.34 23.69
C PHE A 9 -9.27 -1.11 22.22
N THR A 10 -8.26 -0.27 21.96
CA THR A 10 -7.77 -0.02 20.60
C THR A 10 -7.18 -1.29 20.01
N LYS A 11 -6.38 -2.05 20.78
CA LYS A 11 -5.87 -3.37 20.35
C LYS A 11 -7.00 -4.35 20.03
N LEU A 12 -8.05 -4.39 20.85
CA LEU A 12 -9.20 -5.25 20.61
C LEU A 12 -9.95 -4.84 19.32
N MET A 13 -10.14 -3.54 19.09
CA MET A 13 -10.72 -3.03 17.85
C MET A 13 -9.88 -3.38 16.62
N PHE A 14 -8.55 -3.28 16.70
CA PHE A 14 -7.67 -3.70 15.60
C PHE A 14 -7.78 -5.18 15.27
N LYS A 15 -8.03 -6.03 16.27
CA LYS A 15 -8.20 -7.47 16.09
C LYS A 15 -9.53 -7.84 15.45
N LEU A 16 -10.60 -7.11 15.78
CA LEU A 16 -11.96 -7.40 15.31
C LEU A 16 -12.31 -6.66 14.00
N TRP A 17 -11.99 -5.37 13.94
CA TRP A 17 -12.28 -4.48 12.81
C TRP A 17 -11.09 -3.54 12.50
N PRO A 18 -10.03 -4.08 11.87
CA PRO A 18 -8.80 -3.32 11.60
C PRO A 18 -9.04 -2.07 10.74
N GLY A 19 -9.93 -2.14 9.74
CA GLY A 19 -10.25 -0.98 8.88
C GLY A 19 -10.86 0.18 9.66
N PHE A 20 -11.87 -0.08 10.50
CA PHE A 20 -12.49 0.96 11.32
C PHE A 20 -11.53 1.53 12.38
N ALA A 21 -10.69 0.67 12.98
CA ALA A 21 -9.68 1.09 13.94
C ALA A 21 -8.65 2.03 13.32
N MET A 22 -8.16 1.71 12.11
CA MET A 22 -7.27 2.58 11.34
C MET A 22 -7.93 3.91 10.99
N GLN A 23 -9.16 3.90 10.49
CA GLN A 23 -9.88 5.12 10.11
C GLN A 23 -10.09 6.06 11.32
N ARG A 24 -10.46 5.50 12.47
CA ARG A 24 -10.60 6.27 13.71
C ARG A 24 -9.27 6.84 14.20
N MET A 25 -8.17 6.11 14.01
CA MET A 25 -6.83 6.55 14.36
C MET A 25 -6.33 7.66 13.43
N ALA A 26 -6.52 7.52 12.12
CA ALA A 26 -6.22 8.54 11.12
C ALA A 26 -6.94 9.86 11.43
N ARG A 27 -8.25 9.81 11.71
CA ARG A 27 -9.02 10.98 12.15
C ARG A 27 -8.47 11.63 13.43
N LYS A 28 -8.07 10.84 14.43
CA LYS A 28 -7.44 11.36 15.66
C LYS A 28 -6.07 11.99 15.41
N MET A 29 -5.38 11.59 14.34
CA MET A 29 -4.10 12.15 13.93
C MET A 29 -4.25 13.39 13.04
N GLY A 30 -5.48 13.88 12.81
CA GLY A 30 -5.74 14.98 11.88
C GLY A 30 -5.62 14.58 10.41
N ILE A 31 -5.47 13.29 10.13
CA ILE A 31 -5.50 12.70 8.79
C ILE A 31 -6.97 12.42 8.48
N SER A 32 -7.77 13.47 8.35
CA SER A 32 -9.14 13.42 7.86
C SER A 32 -9.16 13.91 6.41
N ASP A 33 -8.37 13.25 5.58
CA ASP A 33 -8.22 13.60 4.18
C ASP A 33 -8.99 12.57 3.35
N PRO A 34 -9.99 12.99 2.54
CA PRO A 34 -10.76 12.12 1.65
C PRO A 34 -9.88 11.20 0.79
N LEU A 35 -8.67 11.66 0.43
CA LEU A 35 -7.71 10.86 -0.34
C LEU A 35 -7.29 9.59 0.40
N PHE A 36 -7.18 9.64 1.74
CA PHE A 36 -6.86 8.46 2.54
C PHE A 36 -8.04 7.50 2.62
N ASP A 37 -9.28 8.00 2.69
CA ASP A 37 -10.47 7.15 2.68
C ASP A 37 -10.59 6.43 1.31
N GLU A 38 -10.35 7.13 0.20
CA GLU A 38 -10.32 6.55 -1.15
C GLU A 38 -9.19 5.53 -1.33
N ALA A 39 -7.98 5.85 -0.87
CA ALA A 39 -6.86 4.92 -0.90
C ALA A 39 -7.15 3.68 -0.04
N GLN A 40 -7.69 3.86 1.16
CA GLN A 40 -8.07 2.76 2.05
C GLN A 40 -9.13 1.87 1.39
N GLU A 41 -10.12 2.45 0.73
CA GLU A 41 -11.13 1.70 -0.02
C GLU A 41 -10.49 0.89 -1.15
N LEU A 42 -9.63 1.51 -1.97
CA LEU A 42 -8.89 0.85 -3.04
C LEU A 42 -8.09 -0.35 -2.49
N PHE A 43 -7.21 -0.10 -1.52
CA PHE A 43 -6.33 -1.14 -0.97
C PHE A 43 -7.08 -2.20 -0.16
N SER A 44 -8.28 -1.91 0.38
CA SER A 44 -9.10 -2.92 1.04
C SER A 44 -9.69 -3.97 0.09
N ARG A 45 -9.83 -3.62 -1.20
CA ARG A 45 -10.37 -4.51 -2.23
C ARG A 45 -9.29 -5.31 -2.94
N VAL A 46 -8.04 -4.85 -2.87
CA VAL A 46 -6.86 -5.51 -3.46
C VAL A 46 -6.40 -6.64 -2.54
N ARG A 47 -6.13 -7.80 -3.12
CA ARG A 47 -5.64 -8.98 -2.37
C ARG A 47 -4.13 -9.16 -2.47
N ARG A 48 -3.52 -8.71 -3.57
CA ARG A 48 -2.09 -8.83 -3.84
C ARG A 48 -1.53 -7.49 -4.28
N VAL A 49 -0.48 -7.05 -3.61
CA VAL A 49 0.31 -5.87 -3.97
C VAL A 49 1.74 -6.32 -4.21
N ASP A 50 2.21 -6.15 -5.44
CA ASP A 50 3.58 -6.45 -5.83
C ASP A 50 4.36 -5.15 -6.05
N ILE A 51 5.64 -5.13 -5.69
CA ILE A 51 6.53 -3.98 -5.91
C ILE A 51 7.71 -4.45 -6.76
N LEU A 52 7.91 -3.80 -7.91
CA LEU A 52 8.92 -4.16 -8.90
C LEU A 52 9.87 -2.99 -9.13
N PRO A 53 11.18 -3.20 -9.31
CA PRO A 53 12.04 -2.15 -9.84
C PRO A 53 11.59 -1.79 -11.26
N SER A 54 11.66 -0.51 -11.62
CA SER A 54 11.39 -0.07 -12.99
C SER A 54 12.50 -0.57 -13.92
N ALA A 55 12.12 -1.15 -15.06
CA ALA A 55 13.05 -1.65 -16.07
C ALA A 55 13.51 -0.57 -17.07
N SER A 56 13.01 0.67 -16.96
CA SER A 56 13.21 1.74 -17.96
C SER A 56 14.58 2.43 -17.91
N GLY A 57 15.56 1.89 -17.19
CA GLY A 57 16.89 2.48 -17.04
C GLY A 57 16.95 3.68 -16.08
N LEU A 58 15.79 4.22 -15.68
CA LEU A 58 15.64 5.19 -14.61
C LEU A 58 15.44 4.46 -13.28
N ARG A 59 16.00 5.01 -12.19
CA ARG A 59 15.75 4.48 -10.84
C ARG A 59 14.29 4.75 -10.50
N GLY A 60 13.51 3.70 -10.31
CA GLY A 60 12.07 3.78 -10.12
C GLY A 60 11.50 2.44 -9.68
N PHE A 61 10.20 2.40 -9.42
CA PHE A 61 9.49 1.17 -9.11
C PHE A 61 8.06 1.19 -9.65
N VAL A 62 7.45 0.02 -9.71
CA VAL A 62 6.07 -0.19 -10.13
C VAL A 62 5.34 -0.90 -9.01
N VAL A 63 4.18 -0.39 -8.62
CA VAL A 63 3.25 -1.06 -7.70
C VAL A 63 2.17 -1.73 -8.53
N VAL A 64 2.09 -3.05 -8.46
CA VAL A 64 1.10 -3.84 -9.20
C VAL A 64 0.02 -4.35 -8.25
N LEU A 65 -1.24 -4.02 -8.52
CA LEU A 65 -2.41 -4.41 -7.74
C LEU A 65 -3.14 -5.55 -8.47
N ASP A 66 -3.31 -6.68 -7.78
CA ASP A 66 -4.00 -7.90 -8.26
C ASP A 66 -3.57 -8.36 -9.68
N ARG A 67 -2.33 -8.06 -10.09
CA ARG A 67 -1.79 -8.30 -11.44
C ARG A 67 -2.61 -7.65 -12.58
N LYS A 68 -3.36 -6.59 -12.28
CA LYS A 68 -4.29 -5.90 -13.22
C LYS A 68 -4.02 -4.42 -13.38
N THR A 69 -3.45 -3.79 -12.37
CA THR A 69 -3.21 -2.35 -12.36
C THR A 69 -1.77 -2.13 -11.97
N ALA A 70 -1.00 -1.46 -12.83
CA ALA A 70 0.37 -1.07 -12.53
C ALA A 70 0.40 0.45 -12.30
N LEU A 71 0.99 0.88 -11.18
CA LEU A 71 1.24 2.27 -10.84
C LEU A 71 2.74 2.52 -10.94
N TYR A 72 3.16 3.49 -11.74
CA TYR A 72 4.55 3.75 -12.05
C TYR A 72 5.10 4.90 -11.23
N PHE A 73 6.33 4.74 -10.74
CA PHE A 73 7.05 5.74 -9.98
C PHE A 73 8.49 5.85 -10.47
N TYR A 74 8.98 7.06 -10.69
CA TYR A 74 10.39 7.34 -10.99
C TYR A 74 11.01 8.20 -9.90
N GLN A 75 12.33 8.09 -9.72
CA GLN A 75 13.08 8.91 -8.78
C GLN A 75 13.30 10.30 -9.37
N ASP A 76 12.87 11.32 -8.63
CA ASP A 76 13.22 12.72 -8.87
C ASP A 76 13.98 13.25 -7.66
N GLY A 77 15.29 13.48 -7.82
CA GLY A 77 16.17 13.89 -6.73
C GLY A 77 16.19 12.89 -5.57
N ASP A 78 15.64 13.28 -4.43
CA ASP A 78 15.62 12.53 -3.17
C ASP A 78 14.31 11.76 -2.91
N HIS A 79 13.33 11.85 -3.79
CA HIS A 79 12.02 11.21 -3.64
C HIS A 79 11.55 10.53 -4.92
N PHE A 80 10.42 9.81 -4.83
CA PHE A 80 9.78 9.18 -5.97
C PHE A 80 8.50 9.93 -6.33
N VAL A 81 8.28 10.14 -7.63
CA VAL A 81 7.12 10.84 -8.19
C VAL A 81 6.28 9.83 -8.97
N TYR A 82 4.96 9.97 -8.86
CA TYR A 82 4.01 9.17 -9.62
C TYR A 82 4.00 9.58 -11.09
N ASP A 83 4.18 8.58 -11.98
CA ASP A 83 4.32 8.76 -13.43
C ASP A 83 3.07 8.39 -14.21
N GLY A 84 2.12 7.70 -13.56
CA GLY A 84 0.88 7.24 -14.19
C GLY A 84 0.57 5.78 -13.89
N PHE A 85 -0.45 5.27 -14.58
CA PHE A 85 -0.93 3.92 -14.40
C PHE A 85 -1.23 3.22 -15.72
N GLU A 86 -1.16 1.91 -15.69
CA GLU A 86 -1.58 1.03 -16.77
C GLU A 86 -2.63 0.04 -16.24
N MET A 87 -3.70 -0.14 -17.00
CA MET A 87 -4.75 -1.12 -16.72
C MET A 87 -4.66 -2.24 -17.76
N GLY A 88 -4.47 -3.46 -17.29
CA GLY A 88 -4.23 -4.61 -18.14
C GLY A 88 -3.64 -5.76 -17.34
N ARG A 89 -3.75 -6.98 -17.85
CA ARG A 89 -3.09 -8.12 -17.17
C ARG A 89 -1.59 -7.87 -17.22
N TYR A 90 -0.97 -7.76 -16.05
CA TYR A 90 0.46 -7.59 -15.95
C TYR A 90 1.13 -8.93 -16.26
N ASP A 91 1.53 -9.11 -17.52
CA ASP A 91 2.02 -10.39 -18.05
C ASP A 91 3.53 -10.61 -17.85
N LYS A 92 4.26 -9.63 -17.30
CA LYS A 92 5.74 -9.70 -17.11
C LYS A 92 6.21 -10.64 -15.98
N GLY A 93 5.40 -11.62 -15.61
CA GLY A 93 5.83 -12.77 -14.81
C GLY A 93 5.56 -12.70 -13.31
N ASP A 94 5.80 -13.84 -12.67
CA ASP A 94 5.58 -14.11 -11.25
C ASP A 94 6.52 -13.26 -10.37
N VAL A 95 5.96 -12.21 -9.77
CA VAL A 95 6.66 -11.22 -8.94
C VAL A 95 6.96 -11.82 -7.57
N THR A 96 7.96 -12.68 -7.50
CA THR A 96 8.14 -13.58 -6.36
C THR A 96 9.42 -13.29 -5.58
N ILE A 97 9.64 -12.02 -5.21
CA ILE A 97 10.61 -11.74 -4.13
C ILE A 97 10.10 -12.34 -2.81
N PHE A 98 8.78 -12.39 -2.60
CA PHE A 98 8.18 -12.87 -1.35
C PHE A 98 7.33 -14.15 -1.44
N ASP A 99 7.03 -14.67 -2.63
CA ASP A 99 6.17 -15.87 -2.72
C ASP A 99 6.85 -17.12 -2.13
N ASN A 100 8.18 -17.11 -1.97
CA ASN A 100 8.95 -18.18 -1.33
C ASN A 100 9.26 -17.93 0.15
N THR A 101 8.91 -16.76 0.71
CA THR A 101 9.02 -16.54 2.15
C THR A 101 7.90 -17.29 2.84
N LYS A 102 8.23 -18.45 3.43
CA LYS A 102 7.31 -19.20 4.30
C LYS A 102 6.72 -18.22 5.33
N ARG A 103 5.39 -18.24 5.48
CA ARG A 103 4.71 -17.60 6.62
C ARG A 103 5.33 -18.17 7.90
N ASN A 104 6.15 -17.38 8.59
CA ASN A 104 6.45 -17.67 9.98
C ASN A 104 5.15 -17.35 10.74
N ALA A 105 4.39 -18.40 11.04
CA ALA A 105 3.22 -18.38 11.91
C ALA A 105 3.67 -18.34 13.38
#